data_AF-A0A937U076-F1
#
_entry.id   AF-A0A937U076-F1
#
_cell.length_a   1.000
_cell.length_b   1.000
_cell.length_c   1.000
_cell.angle_alpha   90.00
_cell.angle_beta   90.00
_cell.angle_gamma   90.00
#
_symmetry.space_group_name_H-M   'P 1'
#
loop_
_entity.id
_entity.type
_entity.pdbx_description
1 polymer ?
#
loop_
_entity_poly.entity_id
_entity_poly.type
_entity_poly.pdbx_seq_one_letter_code
_entity_poly.pdbx_strand_id
1 'polypeptide(L)'
;MPWKDTCPMKERSRFVVEYDCGEHAMAALCRMYGISRRTGYKWVARYEAGGPPGLADRSRAPHRHANGVAPEIEAAVLQARADHPTWGPRKLRVWLEGRWRRGSAGRTSANRSKAAHPRAARRDDIEREKPMSAHAIVSPIRLARALLLLCAVVTAWPVPREAASAETVTPFPAKIPMSKPTDRPISAAVARLYDQWNPHEDRANELFSNFKFSPLEGFGAEGNVSRRDPSKVLKIDGTYYVWYTHRRTEAPPSGPKNATDTVPSFDWDLAEIWYATSQDGFTWVERGPAVARLPKPQYGWRSVSTPDVLAWGGKYYLYYQGFNEIPGLRGDRAAATVAEADSPDGPWRPLGKVVVDFGAPDEWDAAAIHDPYPLVYRGRIHLYYKGSPGKGGRDGTLVRAQGLAIADHPLGPFTKSPLNPVINSGHETCMWPWKGGIAAIASLDGPEKNTVQFAPDGENFRVVSRIQVPPIAPGPFVPDAFADNGDGRGFTWGLCHINPDGGGATSESILIRFDCDLSLDVDRPSFKPNNLRFEASTYFQSGVQLPDNVRGQIDREREKVDRNTILIP
;
A
#
# COMPACT_ATOMS: atom_id res chain seq x y z
N MET A 1 -12.89 21.41 21.50
CA MET A 1 -13.45 20.37 22.39
C MET A 1 -12.30 19.51 22.88
N PRO A 2 -12.14 19.24 24.18
CA PRO A 2 -11.13 18.31 24.66
C PRO A 2 -11.54 16.87 24.30
N TRP A 3 -10.68 16.15 23.58
CA TRP A 3 -10.90 14.74 23.28
C TRP A 3 -10.89 13.90 24.56
N LYS A 4 -11.76 12.89 24.63
CA LYS A 4 -11.84 11.96 25.77
C LYS A 4 -11.63 10.54 25.26
N ASP A 5 -10.46 9.95 25.57
CA ASP A 5 -10.23 8.53 25.33
C ASP A 5 -11.08 7.67 26.29
N THR A 6 -12.22 7.22 25.77
CA THR A 6 -13.13 6.32 26.46
C THR A 6 -12.89 4.88 26.02
N CYS A 7 -12.23 4.09 26.87
CA CYS A 7 -12.07 2.67 26.62
C CYS A 7 -13.45 1.96 26.60
N PRO A 8 -13.62 0.83 25.87
CA PRO A 8 -14.92 0.18 25.70
C PRO A 8 -15.63 -0.22 27.00
N MET A 9 -14.92 -0.33 28.14
CA MET A 9 -15.54 -0.55 29.44
C MET A 9 -16.30 0.70 29.94
N LYS A 10 -15.69 1.90 29.82
CA LYS A 10 -16.32 3.17 30.23
C LYS A 10 -17.62 3.42 29.45
N GLU A 11 -17.62 3.17 28.14
CA GLU A 11 -18.81 3.29 27.30
C GLU A 11 -19.91 2.31 27.71
N ARG A 12 -19.57 1.05 28.00
CA ARG A 12 -20.56 0.05 28.50
C ARG A 12 -21.13 0.44 29.86
N SER A 13 -20.31 0.95 30.77
CA SER A 13 -20.77 1.42 32.08
C SER A 13 -21.67 2.64 31.96
N ARG A 14 -21.32 3.63 31.12
CA ARG A 14 -22.15 4.81 30.91
C ARG A 14 -23.50 4.46 30.26
N PHE A 15 -23.51 3.56 29.27
CA PHE A 15 -24.73 3.05 28.66
C PHE A 15 -25.70 2.42 29.67
N VAL A 16 -25.21 1.65 30.64
CA VAL A 16 -26.10 1.02 31.64
C VAL A 16 -26.55 2.01 32.72
N VAL A 17 -25.69 2.93 33.17
CA VAL A 17 -26.12 4.00 34.10
C VAL A 17 -27.22 4.86 33.47
N GLU A 18 -27.06 5.29 32.22
CA GLU A 18 -28.09 6.07 31.51
C GLU A 18 -29.36 5.26 31.18
N TYR A 19 -29.29 3.92 31.19
CA TYR A 19 -30.46 3.06 31.13
C TYR A 19 -31.18 2.99 32.49
N ASP A 20 -30.44 2.76 33.59
CA ASP A 20 -30.98 2.67 34.95
C ASP A 20 -31.59 4.00 35.42
N CYS A 21 -31.09 5.15 34.93
CA CYS A 21 -31.68 6.47 35.13
C CYS A 21 -33.06 6.65 34.46
N GLY A 22 -33.44 5.79 33.50
CA GLY A 22 -34.78 5.78 32.89
C GLY A 22 -35.10 6.93 31.93
N GLU A 23 -34.23 7.94 31.80
CA GLU A 23 -34.47 9.15 30.99
C GLU A 23 -34.65 8.86 29.49
N HIS A 24 -34.14 7.72 29.00
CA HIS A 24 -34.14 7.35 27.59
C HIS A 24 -34.68 5.93 27.37
N ALA A 25 -35.76 5.81 26.59
CA ALA A 25 -36.24 4.52 26.14
C ALA A 25 -35.14 3.76 25.37
N MET A 26 -35.00 2.44 25.61
CA MET A 26 -33.93 1.58 25.07
C MET A 26 -33.64 1.78 23.57
N ALA A 27 -34.66 2.03 22.75
CA ALA A 27 -34.50 2.25 21.32
C ALA A 27 -33.82 3.59 20.95
N ALA A 28 -33.94 4.63 21.78
CA ALA A 28 -33.23 5.90 21.65
C ALA A 28 -31.80 5.78 22.18
N LEU A 29 -31.63 5.24 23.39
CA LEU A 29 -30.32 5.04 24.02
C LEU A 29 -29.39 4.16 23.15
N CYS A 30 -29.91 3.08 22.57
CA CYS A 30 -29.14 2.26 21.62
C CYS A 30 -28.65 3.04 20.39
N ARG A 31 -29.40 4.03 19.89
CA ARG A 31 -28.97 4.88 18.76
C ARG A 31 -27.86 5.84 19.17
N MET A 32 -27.97 6.47 20.35
CA MET A 32 -26.94 7.36 20.89
C MET A 32 -25.58 6.68 21.02
N TYR A 33 -25.56 5.39 21.37
CA TYR A 33 -24.35 4.59 21.53
C TYR A 33 -23.96 3.78 20.27
N GLY A 34 -24.67 3.95 19.15
CA GLY A 34 -24.38 3.24 17.90
C GLY A 34 -24.52 1.71 17.97
N ILE A 35 -25.29 1.17 18.93
CA ILE A 35 -25.44 -0.28 19.13
C ILE A 35 -26.84 -0.79 18.75
N SER A 36 -26.93 -2.09 18.42
CA SER A 36 -28.22 -2.74 18.19
C SER A 36 -29.00 -2.92 19.50
N ARG A 37 -30.34 -2.88 19.45
CA ARG A 37 -31.21 -3.17 20.62
C ARG A 37 -30.87 -4.51 21.30
N ARG A 38 -30.53 -5.54 20.53
CA ARG A 38 -30.08 -6.85 21.03
C ARG A 38 -28.77 -6.76 21.81
N THR A 39 -27.89 -5.83 21.45
CA THR A 39 -26.64 -5.54 22.16
C THR A 39 -26.89 -4.74 23.44
N GLY A 40 -27.82 -3.79 23.42
CA GLY A 40 -28.24 -3.02 24.62
C GLY A 40 -28.80 -3.93 25.72
N TYR A 41 -29.85 -4.70 25.41
CA TYR A 41 -30.44 -5.67 26.36
C TYR A 41 -29.42 -6.70 26.87
N LYS A 42 -28.46 -7.13 26.03
CA LYS A 42 -27.37 -8.04 26.43
C LYS A 42 -26.46 -7.41 27.49
N TRP A 43 -26.20 -6.11 27.47
CA TRP A 43 -25.35 -5.45 28.46
C TRP A 43 -26.09 -5.15 29.76
N VAL A 44 -27.35 -4.70 29.68
CA VAL A 44 -28.24 -4.57 30.85
C VAL A 44 -28.36 -5.91 31.60
N ALA A 45 -28.79 -6.98 30.92
CA ALA A 45 -28.94 -8.31 31.53
C ALA A 45 -27.63 -8.94 32.04
N ARG A 46 -26.46 -8.41 31.62
CA ARG A 46 -25.15 -8.80 32.17
C ARG A 46 -24.77 -8.02 33.42
N TYR A 47 -25.21 -6.78 33.53
CA TYR A 47 -25.02 -5.93 34.70
C TYR A 47 -25.99 -6.31 35.82
N GLU A 48 -27.27 -6.51 35.51
CA GLU A 48 -28.28 -7.06 36.44
C GLU A 48 -27.79 -8.39 37.06
N ALA A 49 -27.19 -9.26 36.25
CA ALA A 49 -26.72 -10.59 36.67
C ALA A 49 -25.27 -10.64 37.20
N GLY A 50 -24.58 -9.50 37.39
CA GLY A 50 -23.15 -9.53 37.74
C GLY A 50 -22.44 -8.21 38.02
N GLY A 51 -23.18 -7.11 38.20
CA GLY A 51 -22.66 -5.76 38.46
C GLY A 51 -21.70 -5.25 37.37
N PRO A 52 -20.85 -4.26 37.72
CA PRO A 52 -19.80 -3.76 36.81
C PRO A 52 -18.90 -4.85 36.19
N PRO A 53 -18.46 -5.91 36.92
CA PRO A 53 -17.72 -7.02 36.32
C PRO A 53 -18.46 -7.76 35.19
N GLY A 54 -19.80 -7.75 35.17
CA GLY A 54 -20.62 -8.35 34.12
C GLY A 54 -20.41 -7.74 32.72
N LEU A 55 -19.98 -6.47 32.65
CA LEU A 55 -19.72 -5.71 31.42
C LEU A 55 -18.40 -6.06 30.74
N ALA A 56 -17.53 -6.82 31.42
CA ALA A 56 -16.30 -7.32 30.83
C ALA A 56 -16.55 -8.26 29.63
N ASP A 57 -15.57 -8.33 28.74
CA ASP A 57 -15.60 -9.33 27.67
C ASP A 57 -15.38 -10.73 28.24
N ARG A 58 -16.26 -11.64 27.83
CA ARG A 58 -16.19 -13.07 28.18
C ARG A 58 -15.65 -13.82 26.97
N SER A 59 -14.95 -14.93 27.21
CA SER A 59 -14.36 -15.76 26.15
C SER A 59 -15.38 -16.10 25.05
N ARG A 60 -14.91 -16.06 23.80
CA ARG A 60 -15.68 -16.45 22.61
C ARG A 60 -15.45 -17.92 22.21
N ALA A 61 -14.69 -18.68 22.99
CA ALA A 61 -14.40 -20.09 22.70
C ALA A 61 -15.68 -20.95 22.76
N PRO A 62 -15.96 -21.80 21.75
CA PRO A 62 -17.08 -22.74 21.81
C PRO A 62 -16.90 -23.74 22.96
N HIS A 63 -17.88 -23.83 23.85
CA HIS A 63 -17.83 -24.73 25.02
C HIS A 63 -17.82 -26.23 24.67
N ARG A 64 -18.11 -26.60 23.41
CA ARG A 64 -17.86 -27.93 22.82
C ARG A 64 -17.44 -27.76 21.35
N HIS A 65 -16.53 -28.60 20.90
CA HIS A 65 -16.09 -28.67 19.50
C HIS A 65 -16.35 -30.09 18.97
N ALA A 66 -16.90 -30.22 17.76
CA ALA A 66 -17.32 -31.51 17.20
C ALA A 66 -16.15 -32.48 16.98
N ASN A 67 -14.94 -31.96 16.71
CA ASN A 67 -13.72 -32.75 16.57
C ASN A 67 -12.90 -32.77 17.88
N GLY A 68 -13.55 -32.63 19.04
CA GLY A 68 -12.90 -32.79 20.34
C GLY A 68 -12.43 -34.22 20.54
N VAL A 69 -11.15 -34.40 20.87
CA VAL A 69 -10.62 -35.70 21.29
C VAL A 69 -11.25 -36.08 22.63
N ALA A 70 -11.61 -37.35 22.82
CA ALA A 70 -12.21 -37.80 24.08
C ALA A 70 -11.20 -37.64 25.23
N PRO A 71 -11.60 -37.16 26.43
CA PRO A 71 -10.66 -36.84 27.52
C PRO A 71 -9.75 -38.01 27.93
N GLU A 72 -10.22 -39.24 27.78
CA GLU A 72 -9.48 -40.47 28.06
C GLU A 72 -8.33 -40.71 27.07
N ILE A 73 -8.49 -40.26 25.82
CA ILE A 73 -7.45 -40.29 24.79
C ILE A 73 -6.46 -39.16 25.01
N GLU A 74 -6.93 -37.97 25.36
CA GLU A 74 -6.05 -36.83 25.69
C GLU A 74 -5.16 -37.15 26.91
N ALA A 75 -5.75 -37.66 28.00
CA ALA A 75 -5.02 -38.10 29.19
C ALA A 75 -3.98 -39.19 28.88
N ALA A 76 -4.32 -40.17 28.03
CA ALA A 76 -3.37 -41.21 27.63
C ALA A 76 -2.21 -40.68 26.77
N VAL A 77 -2.47 -39.70 25.89
CA VAL A 77 -1.42 -39.03 25.10
C VAL A 77 -0.50 -38.21 26.01
N LEU A 78 -1.05 -37.48 26.99
CA LEU A 78 -0.28 -36.72 27.96
C LEU A 78 0.57 -37.64 28.86
N GLN A 79 -0.01 -38.73 29.37
CA GLN A 79 0.75 -39.71 30.17
C GLN A 79 1.86 -40.37 29.35
N ALA A 80 1.59 -40.81 28.11
CA ALA A 80 2.62 -41.38 27.24
C ALA A 80 3.75 -40.38 26.92
N ARG A 81 3.44 -39.08 26.86
CA ARG A 81 4.42 -38.00 26.66
C ARG A 81 5.26 -37.76 27.91
N ALA A 82 4.70 -37.94 29.10
CA ALA A 82 5.43 -37.88 30.37
C ALA A 82 6.29 -39.14 30.61
N ASP A 83 5.75 -40.33 30.35
CA ASP A 83 6.46 -41.62 30.44
C ASP A 83 7.63 -41.70 29.46
N HIS A 84 7.49 -41.10 28.27
CA HIS A 84 8.47 -41.18 27.17
C HIS A 84 8.80 -39.80 26.55
N PRO A 85 9.46 -38.87 27.27
CA PRO A 85 9.66 -37.48 26.82
C PRO A 85 10.43 -37.33 25.50
N THR A 86 11.39 -38.23 25.25
CA THR A 86 12.25 -38.22 24.07
C THR A 86 11.59 -38.81 22.81
N TRP A 87 10.36 -39.33 22.90
CA TRP A 87 9.70 -40.00 21.77
C TRP A 87 8.87 -39.01 20.94
N GLY A 88 9.17 -38.95 19.64
CA GLY A 88 8.37 -38.17 18.69
C GLY A 88 6.95 -38.74 18.49
N PRO A 89 5.98 -37.91 18.03
CA PRO A 89 4.56 -38.26 18.02
C PRO A 89 4.22 -39.51 17.20
N ARG A 90 4.96 -39.82 16.12
CA ARG A 90 4.78 -41.06 15.35
C ARG A 90 5.05 -42.32 16.20
N LYS A 91 6.04 -42.28 17.08
CA LYS A 91 6.42 -43.41 17.95
C LYS A 91 5.44 -43.57 19.12
N LEU A 92 5.04 -42.45 19.74
CA LEU A 92 3.98 -42.43 20.76
C LEU A 92 2.66 -42.99 20.22
N ARG A 93 2.26 -42.61 18.98
CA ARG A 93 1.05 -43.12 18.33
C ARG A 93 1.06 -44.65 18.20
N VAL A 94 2.11 -45.24 17.63
CA VAL A 94 2.21 -46.70 17.44
C VAL A 94 2.19 -47.44 18.78
N TRP A 95 2.85 -46.89 19.81
CA TRP A 95 2.85 -47.47 21.16
C TRP A 95 1.45 -47.42 21.80
N LEU A 96 0.74 -46.29 21.68
CA LEU A 96 -0.63 -46.14 22.17
C LEU A 96 -1.62 -47.05 21.42
N GLU A 97 -1.58 -47.10 20.09
CA GLU A 97 -2.40 -48.02 19.29
C GLU A 97 -2.14 -49.48 19.69
N GLY A 98 -0.88 -49.86 19.93
CA GLY A 98 -0.49 -51.17 20.43
C GLY A 98 -0.89 -51.44 21.89
N ARG A 99 -1.06 -50.41 22.74
CA ARG A 99 -1.55 -50.54 24.12
C ARG A 99 -3.07 -50.69 24.15
N TRP A 100 -3.79 -49.90 23.35
CA TRP A 100 -5.23 -49.99 23.17
C TRP A 100 -5.68 -51.36 22.66
N ARG A 101 -5.05 -51.87 21.58
CA ARG A 101 -5.36 -53.20 21.03
C ARG A 101 -5.21 -54.34 22.04
N ARG A 102 -4.27 -54.23 23.00
CA ARG A 102 -4.10 -55.21 24.10
C ARG A 102 -5.13 -55.03 25.22
N GLY A 103 -5.59 -53.82 25.49
CA GLY A 103 -6.70 -53.58 26.42
C GLY A 103 -8.06 -54.09 25.89
N SER A 104 -8.31 -53.96 24.58
CA SER A 104 -9.57 -54.42 23.95
C SER A 104 -9.74 -55.94 23.89
N ALA A 105 -8.68 -56.73 24.09
CA ALA A 105 -8.74 -58.19 24.07
C ALA A 105 -9.37 -58.82 25.34
N GLY A 106 -9.68 -58.01 26.36
CA GLY A 106 -10.06 -58.47 27.70
C GLY A 106 -11.48 -58.16 28.17
N ARG A 107 -12.46 -57.99 27.27
CA ARG A 107 -13.89 -57.76 27.66
C ARG A 107 -14.90 -58.26 26.62
N THR A 108 -15.19 -59.56 26.66
CA THR A 108 -16.28 -60.20 25.91
C THR A 108 -17.35 -60.77 26.84
N SER A 109 -18.62 -60.64 26.43
CA SER A 109 -19.83 -61.27 26.99
C SER A 109 -20.52 -60.62 28.21
N ALA A 110 -21.85 -60.84 28.23
CA ALA A 110 -22.84 -60.65 29.31
C ALA A 110 -22.76 -59.39 30.18
N ASN A 111 -23.73 -58.46 30.07
CA ASN A 111 -25.07 -58.76 30.59
C ASN A 111 -26.22 -58.34 29.65
N ARG A 112 -27.36 -59.04 29.69
CA ARG A 112 -28.46 -58.89 28.73
C ARG A 112 -29.82 -59.31 29.33
N SER A 113 -30.51 -58.41 29.99
CA SER A 113 -31.91 -58.60 30.43
C SER A 113 -32.92 -58.30 29.30
N LYS A 114 -33.92 -59.18 29.18
CA LYS A 114 -35.16 -59.01 28.39
C LYS A 114 -36.28 -58.54 29.36
N ALA A 115 -37.53 -58.22 29.02
CA ALA A 115 -38.41 -58.40 27.84
C ALA A 115 -39.45 -57.24 27.83
N ALA A 116 -40.60 -57.18 27.11
CA ALA A 116 -41.34 -58.09 26.21
C ALA A 116 -42.18 -57.25 25.19
N HIS A 117 -42.49 -57.71 23.97
CA HIS A 117 -43.81 -58.24 23.48
C HIS A 117 -45.05 -57.30 23.54
N PRO A 118 -46.07 -57.42 22.64
CA PRO A 118 -46.10 -58.04 21.29
C PRO A 118 -46.88 -57.21 20.22
N ARG A 119 -47.28 -57.86 19.10
CA ARG A 119 -48.03 -57.32 17.94
C ARG A 119 -49.57 -57.42 18.07
N ALA A 120 -50.30 -56.52 17.42
CA ALA A 120 -51.59 -56.75 16.71
C ALA A 120 -52.06 -55.46 15.98
N ALA A 121 -52.93 -55.43 14.95
CA ALA A 121 -53.24 -56.37 13.85
C ALA A 121 -54.16 -55.69 12.81
N ARG A 122 -54.35 -56.36 11.64
CA ARG A 122 -55.41 -56.18 10.61
C ARG A 122 -55.17 -55.27 9.38
N ARG A 123 -55.78 -55.75 8.29
CA ARG A 123 -56.18 -55.13 7.01
C ARG A 123 -57.74 -55.02 7.04
N ASP A 124 -58.54 -54.73 6.01
CA ASP A 124 -58.42 -54.62 4.53
C ASP A 124 -59.07 -53.26 4.10
N ASP A 125 -59.23 -52.79 2.86
CA ASP A 125 -59.46 -53.37 1.52
C ASP A 125 -58.55 -52.70 0.43
N ILE A 126 -58.46 -53.03 -0.88
CA ILE A 126 -59.36 -53.69 -1.89
C ILE A 126 -60.48 -52.69 -2.34
N GLU A 127 -61.05 -52.57 -3.55
CA GLU A 127 -61.16 -53.34 -4.83
C GLU A 127 -60.57 -52.60 -6.09
N ARG A 128 -60.96 -53.02 -7.30
CA ARG A 128 -60.89 -52.37 -8.64
C ARG A 128 -62.13 -52.79 -9.45
N GLU A 129 -62.63 -51.98 -10.42
CA GLU A 129 -62.70 -52.39 -11.85
C GLU A 129 -63.13 -51.27 -12.85
N LYS A 130 -63.57 -51.64 -14.07
CA LYS A 130 -63.65 -50.88 -15.36
C LYS A 130 -65.14 -50.57 -15.72
N PRO A 131 -65.57 -50.02 -16.92
CA PRO A 131 -64.82 -49.78 -18.17
C PRO A 131 -65.18 -48.53 -19.07
N MET A 132 -64.40 -48.40 -20.16
CA MET A 132 -64.77 -47.97 -21.54
C MET A 132 -65.16 -46.52 -21.92
N SER A 133 -64.53 -46.07 -23.03
CA SER A 133 -64.99 -45.11 -24.08
C SER A 133 -65.07 -43.61 -23.72
N ALA A 134 -64.98 -42.66 -24.66
CA ALA A 134 -64.30 -42.57 -25.96
C ALA A 134 -64.32 -41.10 -26.46
N HIS A 135 -63.55 -40.76 -27.52
CA HIS A 135 -63.52 -39.46 -28.23
C HIS A 135 -62.92 -38.25 -27.45
N ALA A 136 -62.22 -37.29 -28.05
CA ALA A 136 -61.62 -37.20 -29.41
C ALA A 136 -60.54 -36.08 -29.51
N ILE A 137 -59.66 -36.17 -30.53
CA ILE A 137 -58.87 -35.09 -31.19
C ILE A 137 -57.93 -34.27 -30.27
N VAL A 138 -56.63 -34.59 -30.17
CA VAL A 138 -55.50 -34.38 -31.12
C VAL A 138 -54.94 -32.94 -31.16
N SER A 139 -53.64 -32.81 -30.86
CA SER A 139 -52.79 -31.62 -31.06
C SER A 139 -51.35 -32.07 -31.39
N PRO A 140 -50.53 -31.32 -32.18
CA PRO A 140 -49.50 -31.95 -33.02
C PRO A 140 -48.05 -31.93 -32.48
N ILE A 141 -47.37 -33.08 -32.53
CA ILE A 141 -45.90 -33.18 -32.43
C ILE A 141 -45.37 -34.12 -33.54
N ARG A 142 -45.20 -33.60 -34.76
CA ARG A 142 -44.51 -34.30 -35.88
C ARG A 142 -43.77 -33.33 -36.83
N LEU A 143 -42.84 -32.51 -36.31
CA LEU A 143 -41.87 -31.80 -37.17
C LEU A 143 -40.47 -31.61 -36.56
N ALA A 144 -40.03 -32.51 -35.68
CA ALA A 144 -38.72 -32.48 -35.02
C ALA A 144 -37.90 -33.78 -35.21
N ARG A 145 -38.14 -34.53 -36.29
CA ARG A 145 -37.52 -35.85 -36.54
C ARG A 145 -36.78 -35.97 -37.88
N ALA A 146 -36.49 -34.84 -38.53
CA ALA A 146 -35.87 -34.78 -39.87
C ALA A 146 -34.48 -34.11 -39.90
N LEU A 147 -33.97 -33.57 -38.78
CA LEU A 147 -32.71 -32.82 -38.73
C LEU A 147 -31.58 -33.52 -37.95
N LEU A 148 -31.79 -34.76 -37.52
CA LEU A 148 -30.85 -35.54 -36.69
C LEU A 148 -30.09 -36.62 -37.49
N LEU A 149 -30.00 -36.47 -38.81
CA LEU A 149 -29.51 -37.49 -39.74
C LEU A 149 -28.49 -36.97 -40.79
N LEU A 150 -27.94 -35.77 -40.60
CA LEU A 150 -26.98 -35.15 -41.54
C LEU A 150 -25.60 -34.79 -40.93
N CYS A 151 -25.30 -35.24 -39.71
CA CYS A 151 -23.98 -35.06 -39.07
C CYS A 151 -23.21 -36.39 -38.86
N ALA A 152 -23.66 -37.48 -39.48
CA ALA A 152 -23.16 -38.84 -39.22
C ALA A 152 -22.28 -39.43 -40.35
N VAL A 153 -21.89 -38.64 -41.35
CA VAL A 153 -21.00 -39.08 -42.46
C VAL A 153 -19.93 -38.02 -42.80
N VAL A 154 -19.07 -37.71 -41.83
CA VAL A 154 -17.70 -37.25 -42.11
C VAL A 154 -16.76 -38.09 -41.25
N THR A 155 -16.37 -39.25 -41.77
CA THR A 155 -15.57 -40.24 -41.04
C THR A 155 -14.08 -39.94 -41.13
N ALA A 156 -13.44 -39.86 -39.97
CA ALA A 156 -12.03 -40.19 -39.75
C ALA A 156 -11.02 -39.63 -40.78
N TRP A 157 -10.71 -38.34 -40.69
CA TRP A 157 -9.31 -37.95 -40.87
C TRP A 157 -8.54 -38.39 -39.62
N PRO A 158 -7.53 -39.27 -39.71
CA PRO A 158 -6.66 -39.55 -38.58
C PRO A 158 -5.77 -38.32 -38.34
N VAL A 159 -6.11 -37.51 -37.34
CA VAL A 159 -5.10 -36.65 -36.71
C VAL A 159 -4.01 -37.59 -36.21
N PRO A 160 -2.74 -37.42 -36.61
CA PRO A 160 -1.67 -38.24 -36.08
C PRO A 160 -1.56 -37.98 -34.58
N ARG A 161 -2.08 -38.91 -33.77
CA ARG A 161 -1.43 -39.23 -32.50
C ARG A 161 -0.11 -39.90 -32.85
N GLU A 162 0.86 -39.09 -33.26
CA GLU A 162 2.20 -39.33 -32.75
C GLU A 162 2.04 -39.48 -31.24
N ALA A 163 2.35 -40.68 -30.74
CA ALA A 163 2.68 -40.84 -29.35
C ALA A 163 4.01 -40.12 -29.18
N ALA A 164 3.95 -38.79 -29.05
CA ALA A 164 5.09 -37.96 -28.72
C ALA A 164 5.79 -38.65 -27.56
N SER A 165 7.01 -39.13 -27.82
CA SER A 165 7.83 -39.74 -26.78
C SER A 165 7.81 -38.80 -25.61
N ALA A 166 7.39 -39.29 -24.44
CA ALA A 166 7.27 -38.46 -23.25
C ALA A 166 8.68 -38.01 -22.86
N GLU A 167 9.14 -36.90 -23.46
CA GLU A 167 10.38 -36.25 -23.13
C GLU A 167 10.36 -36.06 -21.62
N THR A 168 11.39 -36.56 -20.97
CA THR A 168 11.52 -36.52 -19.53
C THR A 168 11.94 -35.11 -19.12
N VAL A 169 11.01 -34.16 -19.33
CA VAL A 169 11.15 -32.74 -19.02
C VAL A 169 11.63 -32.63 -17.59
N THR A 170 12.93 -32.32 -17.43
CA THR A 170 13.57 -32.41 -16.13
C THR A 170 12.96 -31.31 -15.25
N PRO A 171 12.23 -31.67 -14.19
CA PRO A 171 11.40 -30.73 -13.46
C PRO A 171 12.25 -29.60 -12.90
N PHE A 172 11.69 -28.38 -12.85
CA PHE A 172 12.41 -27.24 -12.30
C PHE A 172 12.87 -27.56 -10.86
N PRO A 173 14.15 -27.37 -10.52
CA PRO A 173 14.70 -27.90 -9.28
C PRO A 173 14.15 -27.17 -8.05
N ALA A 174 13.95 -27.92 -6.96
CA ALA A 174 13.42 -27.40 -5.69
C ALA A 174 14.37 -26.42 -4.98
N LYS A 175 15.64 -26.37 -5.37
CA LYS A 175 16.57 -25.26 -5.07
C LYS A 175 16.69 -24.41 -6.34
N ILE A 176 16.41 -23.12 -6.23
CA ILE A 176 16.53 -22.19 -7.36
C ILE A 176 18.03 -22.10 -7.76
N PRO A 177 18.39 -22.33 -9.04
CA PRO A 177 19.75 -22.19 -9.52
C PRO A 177 20.29 -20.75 -9.43
N MET A 178 21.61 -20.61 -9.37
CA MET A 178 22.28 -19.30 -9.42
C MET A 178 22.21 -18.66 -10.81
N SER A 179 22.39 -19.48 -11.85
CA SER A 179 22.40 -19.08 -13.25
C SER A 179 21.11 -19.51 -13.94
N LYS A 180 20.65 -18.71 -14.91
CA LYS A 180 19.51 -19.04 -15.78
C LYS A 180 19.68 -20.43 -16.39
N PRO A 181 18.75 -21.39 -16.19
CA PRO A 181 18.86 -22.72 -16.77
C PRO A 181 18.82 -22.67 -18.30
N THR A 182 19.80 -23.34 -18.93
CA THR A 182 19.89 -23.54 -20.39
C THR A 182 19.64 -24.99 -20.81
N ASP A 183 19.48 -25.89 -19.84
CA ASP A 183 19.34 -27.34 -20.01
C ASP A 183 17.87 -27.80 -20.12
N ARG A 184 16.92 -26.87 -20.04
CA ARG A 184 15.47 -27.14 -20.02
C ARG A 184 14.66 -25.93 -20.48
N PRO A 185 13.45 -26.13 -21.02
CA PRO A 185 12.48 -25.04 -21.20
C PRO A 185 12.12 -24.37 -19.87
N ILE A 186 12.00 -23.04 -19.88
CA ILE A 186 11.52 -22.23 -18.75
C ILE A 186 10.44 -21.26 -19.21
N SER A 187 9.48 -20.94 -18.33
CA SER A 187 8.41 -19.98 -18.66
C SER A 187 8.96 -18.55 -18.71
N ALA A 188 8.27 -17.64 -19.41
CA ALA A 188 8.66 -16.22 -19.49
C ALA A 188 8.74 -15.53 -18.11
N ALA A 189 8.02 -16.03 -17.09
CA ALA A 189 8.14 -15.55 -15.72
C ALA A 189 9.44 -16.05 -15.04
N VAL A 190 9.83 -17.31 -15.28
CA VAL A 190 11.09 -17.88 -14.77
C VAL A 190 12.30 -17.32 -15.51
N ALA A 191 12.19 -17.03 -16.82
CA ALA A 191 13.25 -16.33 -17.56
C ALA A 191 13.50 -14.94 -16.95
N ARG A 192 12.43 -14.15 -16.76
CA ARG A 192 12.49 -12.81 -16.16
C ARG A 192 13.12 -12.79 -14.76
N LEU A 193 12.98 -13.86 -13.96
CA LEU A 193 13.63 -13.98 -12.65
C LEU A 193 15.17 -13.85 -12.72
N TYR A 194 15.79 -14.24 -13.83
CA TYR A 194 17.23 -14.07 -14.07
C TYR A 194 17.56 -12.88 -14.98
N ASP A 195 16.66 -12.55 -15.91
CA ASP A 195 16.90 -11.48 -16.90
C ASP A 195 16.72 -10.06 -16.32
N GLN A 196 15.97 -9.94 -15.21
CA GLN A 196 15.65 -8.64 -14.57
C GLN A 196 15.77 -8.65 -13.04
N TRP A 197 15.54 -9.79 -12.37
CA TRP A 197 15.48 -9.88 -10.91
C TRP A 197 16.63 -10.73 -10.32
N ASN A 198 16.51 -11.12 -9.05
CA ASN A 198 17.45 -11.97 -8.34
C ASN A 198 16.79 -13.32 -7.98
N PRO A 199 17.40 -14.49 -8.30
CA PRO A 199 16.88 -15.80 -7.86
C PRO A 199 16.82 -16.00 -6.33
N HIS A 200 17.42 -15.13 -5.52
CA HIS A 200 17.41 -15.18 -4.04
C HIS A 200 16.27 -14.39 -3.36
N GLU A 201 15.21 -14.00 -4.08
CA GLU A 201 14.22 -13.01 -3.63
C GLU A 201 14.80 -11.59 -3.43
N ASP A 202 13.92 -10.62 -3.19
CA ASP A 202 14.30 -9.24 -2.84
C ASP A 202 15.09 -9.12 -1.52
N ARG A 203 15.13 -10.16 -0.68
CA ARG A 203 15.83 -10.12 0.62
C ARG A 203 17.34 -9.91 0.49
N ALA A 204 17.94 -10.44 -0.58
CA ALA A 204 19.35 -10.32 -0.90
C ALA A 204 19.60 -9.22 -1.95
N ASN A 205 18.72 -8.20 -2.00
CA ASN A 205 18.81 -7.08 -2.91
C ASN A 205 19.07 -5.80 -2.11
N GLU A 206 20.22 -5.18 -2.35
CA GLU A 206 20.64 -3.95 -1.66
C GLU A 206 19.75 -2.75 -2.02
N LEU A 207 19.13 -2.78 -3.22
CA LEU A 207 18.15 -1.78 -3.65
C LEU A 207 16.71 -2.17 -3.31
N PHE A 208 16.50 -3.14 -2.42
CA PHE A 208 15.21 -3.41 -1.79
C PHE A 208 15.21 -3.00 -0.31
N SER A 209 14.15 -2.32 0.10
CA SER A 209 13.84 -2.06 1.51
C SER A 209 12.34 -1.87 1.70
N ASN A 210 11.81 -2.32 2.83
CA ASN A 210 10.61 -1.72 3.39
C ASN A 210 10.97 -0.40 4.09
N PHE A 211 9.98 0.44 4.36
CA PHE A 211 10.17 1.67 5.11
C PHE A 211 9.56 1.54 6.50
N LYS A 212 10.17 2.21 7.48
CA LYS A 212 9.64 2.43 8.82
C LYS A 212 9.49 3.93 9.03
N PHE A 213 8.47 4.35 9.74
CA PHE A 213 8.11 5.76 9.89
C PHE A 213 8.12 6.14 11.37
N SER A 214 8.45 7.39 11.67
CA SER A 214 8.41 7.93 13.03
C SER A 214 7.95 9.40 13.01
N PRO A 215 7.17 9.84 14.02
CA PRO A 215 6.86 11.26 14.17
C PRO A 215 8.15 12.06 14.41
N LEU A 216 8.12 13.35 14.09
CA LEU A 216 9.17 14.29 14.41
C LEU A 216 8.77 15.12 15.63
N GLU A 217 9.75 15.45 16.47
CA GLU A 217 9.56 16.37 17.59
C GLU A 217 9.99 17.79 17.21
N GLY A 218 9.40 18.79 17.88
CA GLY A 218 9.78 20.21 17.74
C GLY A 218 9.03 20.99 16.65
N PHE A 219 8.34 20.32 15.73
CA PHE A 219 7.37 20.98 14.84
C PHE A 219 6.03 21.20 15.56
N GLY A 220 5.66 22.46 15.77
CA GLY A 220 4.43 22.83 16.48
C GLY A 220 3.16 22.49 15.69
N ALA A 221 2.16 21.96 16.40
CA ALA A 221 0.79 21.82 15.89
C ALA A 221 0.05 23.16 15.97
N GLU A 222 -0.07 23.84 14.83
CA GLU A 222 -0.77 25.11 14.67
C GLU A 222 -1.86 24.96 13.59
N GLY A 223 -3.03 25.54 13.81
CA GLY A 223 -4.11 25.49 12.82
C GLY A 223 -3.78 26.32 11.58
N ASN A 224 -4.15 25.82 10.40
CA ASN A 224 -3.82 26.40 9.08
C ASN A 224 -2.31 26.43 8.77
N VAL A 225 -1.48 25.68 9.50
CA VAL A 225 -0.06 25.47 9.19
C VAL A 225 0.15 24.11 8.53
N SER A 226 0.96 24.07 7.47
CA SER A 226 1.43 22.82 6.89
C SER A 226 2.91 22.87 6.55
N ARG A 227 3.57 21.71 6.72
CA ARG A 227 4.99 21.48 6.42
C ARG A 227 5.08 20.26 5.50
N ARG A 228 5.56 20.46 4.27
CA ARG A 228 5.55 19.44 3.20
C ARG A 228 6.76 19.51 2.29
N ASP A 229 6.97 18.45 1.52
CA ASP A 229 8.01 18.33 0.51
C ASP A 229 9.41 18.72 1.04
N PRO A 230 10.00 17.91 1.94
CA PRO A 230 11.34 18.17 2.46
C PRO A 230 12.43 17.91 1.42
N SER A 231 13.44 18.77 1.40
CA SER A 231 14.69 18.59 0.67
C SER A 231 15.44 17.35 1.14
N LYS A 232 16.47 16.94 0.40
CA LYS A 232 17.58 16.16 0.98
C LYS A 232 18.03 16.78 2.30
N VAL A 233 18.28 15.93 3.28
CA VAL A 233 18.88 16.34 4.55
C VAL A 233 20.38 16.47 4.34
N LEU A 234 20.98 17.57 4.79
CA LEU A 234 22.43 17.75 4.83
C LEU A 234 22.95 17.60 6.26
N LYS A 235 24.24 17.31 6.42
CA LYS A 235 24.94 17.39 7.70
C LYS A 235 26.17 18.28 7.58
N ILE A 236 26.21 19.34 8.38
CA ILE A 236 27.23 20.40 8.34
C ILE A 236 27.67 20.63 9.79
N ASP A 237 28.97 20.48 10.05
CA ASP A 237 29.59 20.64 11.38
C ASP A 237 28.82 19.95 12.52
N GLY A 238 28.43 18.69 12.28
CA GLY A 238 27.68 17.84 13.21
C GLY A 238 26.15 18.04 13.16
N THR A 239 25.67 19.20 12.71
CA THR A 239 24.24 19.57 12.69
C THR A 239 23.58 19.11 11.38
N TYR A 240 22.40 18.51 11.48
CA TYR A 240 21.55 18.23 10.33
C TYR A 240 20.72 19.46 9.93
N TYR A 241 20.57 19.69 8.63
CA TYR A 241 19.74 20.76 8.05
C TYR A 241 18.72 20.16 7.07
N VAL A 242 17.51 20.72 7.05
CA VAL A 242 16.48 20.40 6.05
C VAL A 242 15.66 21.64 5.72
N TRP A 243 15.28 21.77 4.45
CA TRP A 243 14.40 22.82 3.93
C TRP A 243 13.09 22.20 3.45
N TYR A 244 11.98 22.92 3.57
CA TYR A 244 10.66 22.39 3.24
C TYR A 244 9.69 23.52 2.88
N THR A 245 8.62 23.16 2.17
CA THR A 245 7.47 24.04 1.99
C THR A 245 6.79 24.27 3.33
N HIS A 246 6.56 25.52 3.69
CA HIS A 246 5.84 25.92 4.89
C HIS A 246 4.74 26.91 4.54
N ARG A 247 3.49 26.48 4.70
CA ARG A 247 2.29 27.32 4.53
C ARG A 247 1.76 27.71 5.90
N ARG A 248 1.44 29.00 6.10
CA ARG A 248 0.79 29.54 7.30
C ARG A 248 -0.21 30.61 6.87
N THR A 249 -1.50 30.28 6.89
CA THR A 249 -2.56 31.09 6.26
C THR A 249 -3.73 31.38 7.21
N GLU A 250 -4.50 32.43 6.92
CA GLU A 250 -5.68 32.82 7.73
C GLU A 250 -6.78 31.75 7.68
N ALA A 251 -6.84 31.01 6.57
CA ALA A 251 -7.82 29.96 6.29
C ALA A 251 -7.12 28.69 5.75
N PRO A 252 -7.77 27.51 5.84
CA PRO A 252 -7.30 26.29 5.20
C PRO A 252 -7.51 26.35 3.67
N PRO A 253 -6.89 25.44 2.89
CA PRO A 253 -7.08 25.37 1.44
C PRO A 253 -8.55 25.15 1.04
N SER A 254 -9.03 25.98 0.10
CA SER A 254 -10.46 26.03 -0.29
C SER A 254 -10.72 25.69 -1.76
N GLY A 255 -9.68 25.31 -2.51
CA GLY A 255 -9.72 25.02 -3.94
C GLY A 255 -9.59 26.26 -4.85
N PRO A 256 -9.18 26.11 -6.12
CA PRO A 256 -8.76 27.22 -6.97
C PRO A 256 -9.83 28.29 -7.25
N LYS A 257 -11.12 27.97 -7.09
CA LYS A 257 -12.24 28.91 -7.29
C LYS A 257 -12.51 29.84 -6.11
N ASN A 258 -12.03 29.50 -4.92
CA ASN A 258 -12.33 30.18 -3.66
C ASN A 258 -11.10 30.88 -3.05
N ALA A 259 -9.93 30.70 -3.66
CA ALA A 259 -8.67 31.26 -3.21
C ALA A 259 -8.60 32.79 -3.43
N THR A 260 -7.89 33.46 -2.54
CA THR A 260 -7.66 34.93 -2.53
C THR A 260 -6.19 35.20 -2.22
N ASP A 261 -5.75 36.45 -2.04
CA ASP A 261 -4.38 36.73 -1.60
C ASP A 261 -4.07 36.27 -0.14
N THR A 262 -5.06 35.85 0.66
CA THR A 262 -4.87 35.24 2.00
C THR A 262 -5.47 33.85 2.19
N VAL A 263 -6.41 33.43 1.32
CA VAL A 263 -7.01 32.09 1.31
C VAL A 263 -6.32 31.22 0.24
N PRO A 264 -5.71 30.08 0.59
CA PRO A 264 -5.01 29.23 -0.37
C PRO A 264 -5.95 28.34 -1.20
N SER A 265 -5.54 27.97 -2.43
CA SER A 265 -6.25 26.98 -3.25
C SER A 265 -5.92 25.54 -2.86
N PHE A 266 -4.63 25.23 -2.72
CA PHE A 266 -4.09 23.94 -2.34
C PHE A 266 -3.09 24.08 -1.19
N ASP A 267 -2.68 22.95 -0.62
CA ASP A 267 -1.81 22.88 0.56
C ASP A 267 -0.41 23.52 0.37
N TRP A 268 0.04 23.66 -0.88
CA TRP A 268 1.28 24.33 -1.28
C TRP A 268 1.07 25.76 -1.82
N ASP A 269 -0.14 26.32 -1.75
CA ASP A 269 -0.42 27.71 -2.13
C ASP A 269 -0.15 28.69 -0.97
N LEU A 270 0.20 29.94 -1.28
CA LEU A 270 0.59 30.98 -0.32
C LEU A 270 1.76 30.57 0.62
N ALA A 271 2.59 29.63 0.19
CA ALA A 271 3.67 29.05 0.98
C ALA A 271 5.02 29.74 0.76
N GLU A 272 5.91 29.52 1.73
CA GLU A 272 7.33 29.91 1.71
C GLU A 272 8.21 28.66 1.86
N ILE A 273 9.52 28.80 1.65
CA ILE A 273 10.49 27.76 2.00
C ILE A 273 11.09 28.10 3.35
N TRP A 274 10.84 27.26 4.33
CA TRP A 274 11.41 27.36 5.68
C TRP A 274 12.50 26.29 5.89
N TYR A 275 13.26 26.43 6.97
CA TYR A 275 14.28 25.45 7.34
C TYR A 275 14.27 25.11 8.83
N ALA A 276 14.78 23.92 9.13
CA ALA A 276 14.96 23.40 10.49
C ALA A 276 16.33 22.73 10.63
N THR A 277 16.80 22.65 11.88
CA THR A 277 18.07 22.00 12.24
C THR A 277 17.89 20.95 13.33
N SER A 278 18.64 19.85 13.29
CA SER A 278 18.60 18.78 14.30
C SER A 278 20.00 18.24 14.61
N GLN A 279 20.17 17.56 15.75
CA GLN A 279 21.41 16.85 16.11
C GLN A 279 21.31 15.32 15.88
N ASP A 280 20.09 14.78 15.79
CA ASP A 280 19.81 13.33 15.71
C ASP A 280 18.93 12.94 14.50
N GLY A 281 18.22 13.89 13.90
CA GLY A 281 17.24 13.66 12.84
C GLY A 281 15.87 13.21 13.33
N PHE A 282 15.56 13.34 14.62
CA PHE A 282 14.27 13.06 15.24
C PHE A 282 13.65 14.31 15.87
N THR A 283 14.44 15.05 16.67
CA THR A 283 14.01 16.29 17.33
C THR A 283 14.60 17.48 16.58
N TRP A 284 13.72 18.34 16.06
CA TRP A 284 14.10 19.44 15.16
C TRP A 284 13.79 20.80 15.77
N VAL A 285 14.69 21.75 15.56
CA VAL A 285 14.47 23.17 15.85
C VAL A 285 14.15 23.86 14.52
N GLU A 286 12.87 24.14 14.28
CA GLU A 286 12.42 25.03 13.21
C GLU A 286 12.99 26.43 13.41
N ARG A 287 13.49 27.06 12.33
CA ARG A 287 14.23 28.32 12.38
C ARG A 287 13.43 29.49 11.83
N GLY A 288 12.95 29.37 10.60
CA GLY A 288 12.25 30.45 9.90
C GLY A 288 12.33 30.32 8.38
N PRO A 289 11.89 31.36 7.63
CA PRO A 289 11.96 31.38 6.17
C PRO A 289 13.42 31.44 5.70
N ALA A 290 13.79 30.46 4.86
CA ALA A 290 14.99 30.51 4.05
C ALA A 290 14.73 31.32 2.76
N VAL A 291 13.63 31.03 2.06
CA VAL A 291 13.19 31.79 0.88
C VAL A 291 11.73 32.19 1.05
N ALA A 292 11.50 33.49 1.25
CA ALA A 292 10.16 34.10 1.27
C ALA A 292 9.61 34.28 -0.16
N ARG A 293 8.31 34.54 -0.27
CA ARG A 293 7.67 34.82 -1.57
C ARG A 293 8.16 36.13 -2.18
N LEU A 294 8.32 36.14 -3.50
CA LEU A 294 8.93 37.25 -4.22
C LEU A 294 7.91 38.37 -4.55
N PRO A 295 8.33 39.62 -4.82
CA PRO A 295 7.41 40.66 -5.25
C PRO A 295 6.88 40.41 -6.67
N LYS A 296 5.57 40.66 -6.89
CA LYS A 296 4.95 40.65 -8.24
C LYS A 296 5.77 41.55 -9.19
N PRO A 297 6.11 41.11 -10.42
CA PRO A 297 5.73 39.86 -11.10
C PRO A 297 6.82 38.76 -11.09
N GLN A 298 7.83 38.83 -10.21
CA GLN A 298 8.95 37.88 -10.20
C GLN A 298 8.50 36.43 -9.96
N TYR A 299 9.31 35.47 -10.40
CA TYR A 299 8.93 34.05 -10.39
C TYR A 299 8.90 33.47 -8.98
N GLY A 300 7.72 33.04 -8.52
CA GLY A 300 7.46 32.65 -7.13
C GLY A 300 6.78 33.74 -6.29
N TRP A 301 6.04 34.68 -6.89
CA TRP A 301 5.32 35.68 -6.09
C TRP A 301 4.10 35.10 -5.37
N ARG A 302 3.42 34.11 -5.95
CA ARG A 302 2.19 33.55 -5.37
C ARG A 302 2.51 32.57 -4.25
N SER A 303 3.43 31.66 -4.54
CA SER A 303 3.95 30.64 -3.63
C SER A 303 5.36 30.23 -4.06
N VAL A 304 6.19 29.83 -3.09
CA VAL A 304 7.43 29.08 -3.33
C VAL A 304 7.38 27.77 -2.54
N SER A 305 7.56 26.63 -3.23
CA SER A 305 7.34 25.32 -2.64
C SER A 305 8.29 24.25 -3.17
N THR A 306 8.26 23.09 -2.52
CA THR A 306 8.94 21.85 -2.93
C THR A 306 10.44 22.08 -3.18
N PRO A 307 11.19 22.52 -2.14
CA PRO A 307 12.61 22.77 -2.25
C PRO A 307 13.43 21.48 -2.29
N ASP A 308 14.54 21.51 -3.03
CA ASP A 308 15.66 20.59 -2.78
C ASP A 308 17.01 21.31 -2.94
N VAL A 309 18.03 20.77 -2.29
CA VAL A 309 19.30 21.45 -2.02
C VAL A 309 20.47 20.82 -2.77
N LEU A 310 21.40 21.68 -3.19
CA LEU A 310 22.70 21.37 -3.77
C LEU A 310 23.79 22.11 -2.99
N ALA A 311 24.88 21.44 -2.64
CA ALA A 311 26.12 22.10 -2.26
C ALA A 311 27.09 22.07 -3.46
N TRP A 312 27.60 23.22 -3.90
CA TRP A 312 28.45 23.33 -5.09
C TRP A 312 29.41 24.52 -4.98
N GLY A 313 30.70 24.32 -5.28
CA GLY A 313 31.68 25.40 -5.33
C GLY A 313 31.85 26.22 -4.05
N GLY A 314 31.58 25.62 -2.87
CA GLY A 314 31.61 26.32 -1.58
C GLY A 314 30.36 27.14 -1.25
N LYS A 315 29.31 27.04 -2.07
CA LYS A 315 27.99 27.67 -1.88
C LYS A 315 26.88 26.62 -1.77
N TYR A 316 25.72 27.05 -1.28
CA TYR A 316 24.49 26.26 -1.24
C TYR A 316 23.46 26.84 -2.21
N TYR A 317 22.67 25.97 -2.83
CA TYR A 317 21.62 26.35 -3.77
C TYR A 317 20.35 25.56 -3.45
N LEU A 318 19.25 26.28 -3.24
CA LEU A 318 17.90 25.69 -3.13
C LEU A 318 17.20 25.86 -4.47
N TYR A 319 16.89 24.74 -5.12
CA TYR A 319 15.99 24.71 -6.27
C TYR A 319 14.57 24.50 -5.76
N TYR A 320 13.58 25.17 -6.36
CA TYR A 320 12.20 25.11 -5.89
C TYR A 320 11.19 25.46 -6.98
N GLN A 321 9.94 25.08 -6.77
CA GLN A 321 8.82 25.47 -7.59
C GLN A 321 8.41 26.92 -7.27
N GLY A 322 8.50 27.80 -8.26
CA GLY A 322 7.89 29.13 -8.21
C GLY A 322 6.48 29.09 -8.82
N PHE A 323 5.49 29.62 -8.10
CA PHE A 323 4.14 29.85 -8.61
C PHE A 323 3.92 31.34 -8.88
N ASN A 324 3.37 31.63 -10.06
CA ASN A 324 3.04 32.99 -10.52
C ASN A 324 1.55 33.23 -10.77
N GLU A 325 0.71 32.23 -10.51
CA GLU A 325 -0.75 32.30 -10.50
C GLU A 325 -1.29 31.40 -9.38
N ILE A 326 -2.57 31.55 -9.02
CA ILE A 326 -3.24 30.67 -8.05
C ILE A 326 -3.16 29.22 -8.54
N PRO A 327 -2.55 28.29 -7.77
CA PRO A 327 -2.41 26.90 -8.17
C PRO A 327 -3.76 26.27 -8.55
N GLY A 328 -3.81 25.60 -9.69
CA GLY A 328 -5.01 25.00 -10.28
C GLY A 328 -5.87 25.91 -11.18
N LEU A 329 -5.54 27.19 -11.35
CA LEU A 329 -6.18 28.07 -12.35
C LEU A 329 -5.52 27.93 -13.74
N ARG A 330 -6.17 28.47 -14.78
CA ARG A 330 -5.61 28.50 -16.14
C ARG A 330 -4.50 29.55 -16.20
N GLY A 331 -3.26 29.12 -16.41
CA GLY A 331 -2.07 29.97 -16.34
C GLY A 331 -1.13 29.56 -15.22
N ASP A 332 -1.60 28.74 -14.28
CA ASP A 332 -0.74 27.98 -13.37
C ASP A 332 0.23 27.10 -14.19
N ARG A 333 1.52 27.39 -14.01
CA ARG A 333 2.66 26.56 -14.40
C ARG A 333 3.66 26.71 -13.26
N ALA A 334 4.03 25.63 -12.60
CA ALA A 334 5.15 25.66 -11.65
C ALA A 334 6.44 25.31 -12.40
N ALA A 335 7.46 26.15 -12.24
CA ALA A 335 8.80 25.87 -12.77
C ALA A 335 9.86 25.92 -11.69
N ALA A 336 10.90 25.12 -11.91
CA ALA A 336 12.17 25.23 -11.22
C ALA A 336 12.75 26.65 -11.37
N THR A 337 12.94 27.31 -10.23
CA THR A 337 13.79 28.48 -9.99
C THR A 337 14.80 28.10 -8.90
N VAL A 338 15.79 28.94 -8.62
CA VAL A 338 16.85 28.68 -7.64
C VAL A 338 17.13 29.89 -6.76
N ALA A 339 17.63 29.67 -5.54
CA ALA A 339 18.21 30.68 -4.66
C ALA A 339 19.60 30.23 -4.19
N GLU A 340 20.57 31.15 -4.11
CA GLU A 340 21.93 30.85 -3.63
C GLU A 340 22.19 31.41 -2.22
N ALA A 341 23.06 30.75 -1.46
CA ALA A 341 23.58 31.25 -0.19
C ALA A 341 25.04 30.82 0.05
N ASP A 342 25.76 31.62 0.84
CA ASP A 342 27.13 31.34 1.26
C ASP A 342 27.19 30.52 2.57
N SER A 343 26.03 30.21 3.16
CA SER A 343 25.81 29.45 4.41
C SER A 343 24.46 28.72 4.33
N PRO A 344 24.28 27.55 4.96
CA PRO A 344 22.97 26.88 5.01
C PRO A 344 21.90 27.72 5.73
N ASP A 345 22.31 28.55 6.70
CA ASP A 345 21.43 29.49 7.40
C ASP A 345 21.03 30.72 6.55
N GLY A 346 21.58 30.86 5.34
CA GLY A 346 21.37 32.02 4.48
C GLY A 346 22.30 33.21 4.82
N PRO A 347 21.93 34.46 4.46
CA PRO A 347 20.70 34.83 3.77
C PRO A 347 20.68 34.31 2.32
N TRP A 348 19.51 33.85 1.86
CA TRP A 348 19.33 33.31 0.52
C TRP A 348 18.98 34.40 -0.49
N ARG A 349 19.58 34.32 -1.68
CA ARG A 349 19.44 35.26 -2.79
C ARG A 349 18.65 34.57 -3.92
N PRO A 350 17.33 34.77 -4.02
CA PRO A 350 16.52 34.11 -5.05
C PRO A 350 16.79 34.71 -6.44
N LEU A 351 16.88 33.85 -7.45
CA LEU A 351 17.16 34.23 -8.84
C LEU A 351 15.93 34.88 -9.52
N GLY A 352 14.72 34.59 -9.05
CA GLY A 352 13.46 35.21 -9.49
C GLY A 352 13.02 34.90 -10.93
N LYS A 353 13.64 33.91 -11.58
CA LYS A 353 13.35 33.43 -12.93
C LYS A 353 13.56 31.92 -13.04
N VAL A 354 12.94 31.33 -14.06
CA VAL A 354 13.07 29.92 -14.44
C VAL A 354 14.54 29.54 -14.71
N VAL A 355 14.94 28.32 -14.32
CA VAL A 355 16.25 27.72 -14.64
C VAL A 355 16.19 26.52 -15.61
N VAL A 356 15.04 25.86 -15.72
CA VAL A 356 14.75 24.80 -16.70
C VAL A 356 13.47 25.16 -17.44
N ASP A 357 13.56 25.36 -18.76
CA ASP A 357 12.42 25.74 -19.57
C ASP A 357 11.36 24.63 -19.66
N PHE A 358 10.09 25.04 -19.71
CA PHE A 358 8.99 24.13 -20.03
C PHE A 358 9.10 23.60 -21.47
N GLY A 359 8.55 22.40 -21.70
CA GLY A 359 8.41 21.88 -23.06
C GLY A 359 7.44 22.67 -23.93
N ALA A 360 7.49 22.38 -25.23
CA ALA A 360 6.51 22.84 -26.21
C ALA A 360 5.09 22.32 -25.89
N PRO A 361 4.00 22.92 -26.41
CA PRO A 361 2.63 22.66 -25.95
C PRO A 361 2.12 21.22 -26.05
N ASP A 362 2.78 20.34 -26.82
CA ASP A 362 2.47 18.92 -26.93
C ASP A 362 3.57 17.97 -26.41
N GLU A 363 4.61 18.52 -25.76
CA GLU A 363 5.63 17.76 -25.05
C GLU A 363 5.15 17.34 -23.64
N TRP A 364 5.80 16.30 -23.10
CA TRP A 364 5.37 15.62 -21.87
C TRP A 364 5.52 16.44 -20.59
N ASP A 365 6.31 17.53 -20.60
CA ASP A 365 6.54 18.44 -19.46
C ASP A 365 6.03 19.88 -19.71
N ALA A 366 5.16 20.07 -20.70
CA ALA A 366 4.67 21.38 -21.16
C ALA A 366 4.02 22.25 -20.07
N ALA A 367 3.42 21.67 -19.03
CA ALA A 367 2.72 22.43 -17.97
C ALA A 367 3.50 22.50 -16.65
N ALA A 368 4.52 21.66 -16.48
CA ALA A 368 5.08 21.34 -15.18
C ALA A 368 6.58 21.04 -15.28
N ILE A 369 7.41 21.84 -14.62
CA ILE A 369 8.77 21.48 -14.21
C ILE A 369 8.78 21.48 -12.68
N HIS A 370 8.25 20.39 -12.12
CA HIS A 370 8.01 20.21 -10.69
C HIS A 370 9.14 19.41 -10.04
N ASP A 371 9.15 19.40 -8.71
CA ASP A 371 10.02 18.57 -7.86
C ASP A 371 11.50 18.58 -8.33
N PRO A 372 12.18 19.75 -8.33
CA PRO A 372 13.54 19.87 -8.86
C PRO A 372 14.56 19.25 -7.90
N TYR A 373 15.22 18.16 -8.30
CA TYR A 373 16.09 17.34 -7.45
C TYR A 373 17.54 17.30 -8.00
N PRO A 374 18.46 18.15 -7.49
CA PRO A 374 19.83 18.20 -7.98
C PRO A 374 20.74 17.14 -7.34
N LEU A 375 21.59 16.53 -8.15
CA LEU A 375 22.76 15.75 -7.74
C LEU A 375 24.01 16.26 -8.49
N VAL A 376 25.20 15.96 -7.97
CA VAL A 376 26.42 16.03 -8.78
C VAL A 376 26.71 14.65 -9.36
N TYR A 377 26.95 14.59 -10.67
CA TYR A 377 27.33 13.37 -11.35
C TYR A 377 28.16 13.69 -12.61
N ARG A 378 29.33 13.04 -12.74
CA ARG A 378 30.27 13.18 -13.87
C ARG A 378 30.67 14.64 -14.14
N GLY A 379 31.10 15.33 -13.09
CA GLY A 379 31.59 16.70 -13.11
C GLY A 379 30.53 17.78 -13.31
N ARG A 380 29.23 17.43 -13.33
CA ARG A 380 28.14 18.33 -13.70
C ARG A 380 26.94 18.19 -12.77
N ILE A 381 26.05 19.18 -12.82
CA ILE A 381 24.82 19.20 -12.02
C ILE A 381 23.73 18.49 -12.82
N HIS A 382 23.31 17.32 -12.32
CA HIS A 382 22.19 16.55 -12.85
C HIS A 382 20.93 16.93 -12.05
N LEU A 383 20.07 17.76 -12.64
CA LEU A 383 18.81 18.21 -12.06
C LEU A 383 17.66 17.35 -12.60
N TYR A 384 17.21 16.39 -11.80
CA TYR A 384 16.01 15.63 -12.10
C TYR A 384 14.76 16.46 -11.79
N TYR A 385 13.65 16.19 -12.47
CA TYR A 385 12.38 16.89 -12.26
C TYR A 385 11.17 16.03 -12.64
N LYS A 386 10.01 16.26 -12.02
CA LYS A 386 8.72 15.71 -12.46
C LYS A 386 8.13 16.58 -13.56
N GLY A 387 7.73 15.97 -14.66
CA GLY A 387 7.01 16.63 -15.75
C GLY A 387 5.59 16.08 -15.98
N SER A 388 4.74 16.94 -16.53
CA SER A 388 3.37 16.60 -16.95
C SER A 388 2.84 17.60 -18.00
N PRO A 389 1.99 17.19 -18.96
CA PRO A 389 1.28 18.10 -19.86
C PRO A 389 0.08 18.80 -19.20
N GLY A 390 -0.16 18.54 -17.90
CA GLY A 390 -1.22 19.19 -17.12
C GLY A 390 -2.49 18.34 -17.07
N LYS A 391 -3.56 18.72 -17.78
CA LYS A 391 -4.86 18.03 -17.74
C LYS A 391 -4.94 16.80 -18.66
N GLY A 392 -3.98 15.90 -18.47
CA GLY A 392 -3.85 14.63 -19.20
C GLY A 392 -3.20 14.77 -20.59
N GLY A 393 -2.85 13.62 -21.17
CA GLY A 393 -2.46 13.49 -22.57
C GLY A 393 -3.64 13.63 -23.53
N ARG A 394 -3.39 13.44 -24.84
CA ARG A 394 -4.39 13.66 -25.90
C ARG A 394 -5.65 12.77 -25.80
N ASP A 395 -5.58 11.68 -25.05
CA ASP A 395 -6.67 10.74 -24.75
C ASP A 395 -7.23 10.85 -23.32
N GLY A 396 -6.73 11.80 -22.52
CA GLY A 396 -7.08 11.98 -21.11
C GLY A 396 -6.26 11.15 -20.12
N THR A 397 -5.27 10.36 -20.57
CA THR A 397 -4.37 9.63 -19.65
C THR A 397 -3.54 10.58 -18.79
N LEU A 398 -3.38 10.28 -17.50
CA LEU A 398 -2.55 11.09 -16.61
C LEU A 398 -1.06 10.77 -16.85
N VAL A 399 -0.41 11.55 -17.72
CA VAL A 399 1.04 11.48 -17.90
C VAL A 399 1.73 12.24 -16.76
N ARG A 400 2.45 11.47 -15.94
CA ARG A 400 3.36 11.93 -14.89
C ARG A 400 4.60 11.04 -14.96
N ALA A 401 5.74 11.68 -15.16
CA ALA A 401 7.01 11.02 -15.44
C ALA A 401 8.16 11.88 -14.91
N GLN A 402 9.39 11.37 -14.93
CA GLN A 402 10.55 12.10 -14.43
C GLN A 402 11.60 12.27 -15.53
N GLY A 403 12.14 13.49 -15.62
CA GLY A 403 13.11 13.92 -16.61
C GLY A 403 14.41 14.37 -15.96
N LEU A 404 15.43 14.59 -16.78
CA LEU A 404 16.74 15.11 -16.41
C LEU A 404 17.05 16.38 -17.23
N ALA A 405 17.61 17.39 -16.57
CA ALA A 405 18.32 18.49 -17.22
C ALA A 405 19.70 18.66 -16.59
N ILE A 406 20.70 19.01 -17.40
CA ILE A 406 22.12 19.03 -17.01
C ILE A 406 22.70 20.44 -17.20
N ALA A 407 23.49 20.92 -16.24
CA ALA A 407 24.24 22.17 -16.34
C ALA A 407 25.65 22.03 -15.75
N ASP A 408 26.57 22.85 -16.27
CA ASP A 408 27.93 23.02 -15.73
C ASP A 408 27.99 24.09 -14.61
N HIS A 409 26.87 24.80 -14.38
CA HIS A 409 26.76 25.90 -13.42
C HIS A 409 25.36 25.91 -12.74
N PRO A 410 25.25 26.13 -11.41
CA PRO A 410 24.00 25.96 -10.66
C PRO A 410 22.90 26.99 -10.96
N LEU A 411 23.24 28.11 -11.61
CA LEU A 411 22.24 29.07 -12.10
C LEU A 411 21.82 28.79 -13.56
N GLY A 412 22.18 27.62 -14.09
CA GLY A 412 21.99 27.25 -15.49
C GLY A 412 23.00 27.91 -16.44
N PRO A 413 22.77 27.81 -17.77
CA PRO A 413 21.60 27.21 -18.41
C PRO A 413 21.57 25.68 -18.27
N PHE A 414 20.38 25.13 -18.06
CA PHE A 414 20.16 23.68 -18.02
C PHE A 414 19.69 23.16 -19.38
N THR A 415 20.35 22.11 -19.88
CA THR A 415 19.97 21.42 -21.12
C THR A 415 19.23 20.12 -20.78
N LYS A 416 17.99 19.95 -21.25
CA LYS A 416 17.23 18.70 -21.09
C LYS A 416 17.94 17.53 -21.78
N SER A 417 17.87 16.33 -21.19
CA SER A 417 18.29 15.11 -21.89
C SER A 417 17.40 14.85 -23.11
N PRO A 418 17.96 14.44 -24.26
CA PRO A 418 17.19 13.97 -25.42
C PRO A 418 16.49 12.62 -25.17
N LEU A 419 16.75 11.95 -24.05
CA LEU A 419 16.08 10.72 -23.61
C LEU A 419 14.87 10.98 -22.70
N ASN A 420 14.53 12.24 -22.41
CA ASN A 420 13.42 12.56 -21.51
C ASN A 420 12.04 12.10 -22.04
N PRO A 421 11.17 11.52 -21.18
CA PRO A 421 11.37 11.25 -19.76
C PRO A 421 12.24 9.99 -19.48
N VAL A 422 13.20 10.13 -18.57
CA VAL A 422 14.13 9.05 -18.16
C VAL A 422 13.49 8.01 -17.23
N ILE A 423 12.37 8.33 -16.56
CA ILE A 423 11.54 7.36 -15.82
C ILE A 423 10.07 7.56 -16.20
N ASN A 424 9.40 6.48 -16.62
CA ASN A 424 8.03 6.49 -17.17
C ASN A 424 6.89 6.59 -16.13
N SER A 425 7.26 6.72 -14.86
CA SER A 425 6.40 6.59 -13.68
C SER A 425 6.92 7.50 -12.55
N GLY A 426 6.21 7.50 -11.42
CA GLY A 426 6.56 8.28 -10.24
C GLY A 426 5.70 9.53 -10.09
N HIS A 427 5.68 10.05 -8.87
CA HIS A 427 5.25 11.42 -8.59
C HIS A 427 6.50 12.22 -8.22
N GLU A 428 6.70 12.58 -6.95
CA GLU A 428 7.91 13.29 -6.53
C GLU A 428 9.19 12.51 -6.83
N THR A 429 10.20 13.24 -7.27
CA THR A 429 11.56 12.75 -7.56
C THR A 429 12.30 12.37 -6.28
N CYS A 430 13.04 11.27 -6.32
CA CYS A 430 14.06 10.96 -5.32
C CYS A 430 15.13 10.07 -5.94
N MET A 431 16.34 10.61 -6.06
CA MET A 431 17.49 10.00 -6.73
C MET A 431 18.71 10.01 -5.81
N TRP A 432 19.62 9.05 -5.94
CA TRP A 432 20.87 9.04 -5.19
C TRP A 432 22.00 8.37 -5.99
N PRO A 433 23.27 8.78 -5.76
CA PRO A 433 24.42 8.04 -6.24
C PRO A 433 24.40 6.59 -5.74
N TRP A 434 24.58 5.64 -6.64
CA TRP A 434 24.64 4.22 -6.31
C TRP A 434 25.72 3.51 -7.13
N LYS A 435 26.83 3.15 -6.47
CA LYS A 435 28.06 2.70 -7.14
C LYS A 435 28.44 3.74 -8.22
N GLY A 436 28.81 3.34 -9.42
CA GLY A 436 29.09 4.26 -10.54
C GLY A 436 27.87 4.87 -11.24
N GLY A 437 26.64 4.65 -10.77
CA GLY A 437 25.39 5.11 -11.41
C GLY A 437 24.47 5.86 -10.46
N ILE A 438 23.20 6.00 -10.85
CA ILE A 438 22.14 6.66 -10.06
C ILE A 438 21.02 5.65 -9.80
N ALA A 439 20.55 5.57 -8.56
CA ALA A 439 19.31 4.86 -8.21
C ALA A 439 18.18 5.86 -7.92
N ALA A 440 16.92 5.41 -8.03
CA ALA A 440 15.74 6.26 -7.86
C ALA A 440 14.56 5.51 -7.24
N ILE A 441 13.68 6.22 -6.51
CA ILE A 441 12.37 5.71 -6.06
C ILE A 441 11.28 6.27 -6.97
N ALA A 442 10.51 5.38 -7.60
CA ALA A 442 9.30 5.74 -8.33
C ALA A 442 8.06 5.32 -7.49
N SER A 443 7.28 6.28 -7.01
CA SER A 443 6.13 6.06 -6.11
C SER A 443 4.83 6.70 -6.64
N LEU A 444 3.69 6.31 -6.05
CA LEU A 444 2.32 6.84 -6.29
C LEU A 444 1.70 6.64 -7.69
N ASP A 445 2.38 7.03 -8.77
CA ASP A 445 1.82 7.18 -10.13
C ASP A 445 2.60 6.43 -11.22
N GLY A 446 1.92 6.14 -12.34
CA GLY A 446 2.45 5.37 -13.46
C GLY A 446 2.38 3.84 -13.29
N PRO A 447 2.73 3.07 -14.34
CA PRO A 447 2.72 1.60 -14.33
C PRO A 447 3.80 0.97 -13.43
N GLU A 448 4.95 1.62 -13.24
CA GLU A 448 6.10 1.13 -12.48
C GLU A 448 6.18 1.68 -11.05
N LYS A 449 5.07 2.23 -10.54
CA LYS A 449 5.03 2.74 -9.17
C LYS A 449 5.33 1.70 -8.11
N ASN A 450 5.87 2.23 -7.01
CA ASN A 450 6.40 1.49 -5.87
C ASN A 450 7.54 0.56 -6.31
N THR A 451 8.51 1.12 -7.04
CA THR A 451 9.76 0.46 -7.41
C THR A 451 10.97 1.27 -6.94
N VAL A 452 12.10 0.57 -6.75
CA VAL A 452 13.42 1.19 -6.88
C VAL A 452 13.94 0.87 -8.28
N GLN A 453 14.52 1.88 -8.92
CA GLN A 453 15.12 1.79 -10.25
C GLN A 453 16.61 2.15 -10.20
N PHE A 454 17.38 1.74 -11.21
CA PHE A 454 18.81 2.02 -11.32
C PHE A 454 19.25 2.26 -12.76
N ALA A 455 20.02 3.33 -12.97
CA ALA A 455 20.64 3.72 -14.24
C ALA A 455 22.17 3.76 -14.07
N PRO A 456 22.95 2.91 -14.78
CA PRO A 456 24.44 2.95 -14.75
C PRO A 456 25.05 4.25 -15.31
N ASP A 457 24.24 5.04 -16.00
CA ASP A 457 24.60 6.30 -16.67
C ASP A 457 23.83 7.53 -16.16
N GLY A 458 22.88 7.33 -15.22
CA GLY A 458 21.97 8.38 -14.75
C GLY A 458 20.75 8.65 -15.64
N GLU A 459 20.57 7.91 -16.74
CA GLU A 459 19.51 8.18 -17.72
C GLU A 459 18.70 6.93 -18.09
N ASN A 460 19.35 5.79 -18.33
CA ASN A 460 18.69 4.55 -18.72
C ASN A 460 18.27 3.73 -17.49
N PHE A 461 17.23 4.19 -16.79
CA PHE A 461 16.71 3.51 -15.60
C PHE A 461 16.04 2.18 -15.95
N ARG A 462 16.30 1.18 -15.10
CA ARG A 462 15.57 -0.09 -15.06
C ARG A 462 15.07 -0.38 -13.66
N VAL A 463 13.86 -0.94 -13.53
CA VAL A 463 13.36 -1.48 -12.27
C VAL A 463 14.30 -2.56 -11.73
N VAL A 464 14.66 -2.47 -10.44
CA VAL A 464 15.54 -3.42 -9.75
C VAL A 464 14.97 -3.96 -8.43
N SER A 465 13.97 -3.31 -7.84
CA SER A 465 13.17 -3.89 -6.74
C SER A 465 11.72 -3.40 -6.76
N ARG A 466 10.83 -4.10 -6.06
CA ARG A 466 9.46 -3.64 -5.79
C ARG A 466 9.27 -3.39 -4.30
N ILE A 467 8.90 -2.16 -3.94
CA ILE A 467 8.82 -1.70 -2.54
C ILE A 467 7.36 -1.58 -2.08
N GLN A 468 7.16 -1.55 -0.77
CA GLN A 468 5.84 -1.46 -0.14
C GLN A 468 5.80 -0.27 0.82
N VAL A 469 4.75 0.55 0.68
CA VAL A 469 4.57 1.83 1.42
C VAL A 469 5.83 2.72 1.33
N PRO A 470 6.20 3.20 0.12
CA PRO A 470 7.27 4.17 -0.02
C PRO A 470 6.91 5.49 0.69
N PRO A 471 7.91 6.25 1.18
CA PRO A 471 7.71 7.63 1.62
C PRO A 471 7.19 8.53 0.49
N ILE A 472 6.41 9.56 0.84
CA ILE A 472 5.85 10.56 -0.09
C ILE A 472 6.69 11.82 -0.04
N ALA A 473 7.15 12.31 -1.20
CA ALA A 473 8.22 13.32 -1.31
C ALA A 473 9.41 13.08 -0.35
N PRO A 474 10.16 11.96 -0.51
CA PRO A 474 11.29 11.66 0.37
C PRO A 474 12.49 12.57 0.12
N GLY A 475 12.88 13.30 1.17
CA GLY A 475 14.16 13.98 1.34
C GLY A 475 15.14 13.11 2.15
N PRO A 476 15.91 12.20 1.51
CA PRO A 476 16.88 11.34 2.20
C PRO A 476 18.08 12.12 2.75
N PHE A 477 18.73 11.58 3.78
CA PHE A 477 20.10 11.94 4.14
C PHE A 477 21.08 11.12 3.28
N VAL A 478 21.66 11.75 2.25
CA VAL A 478 22.56 11.12 1.27
C VAL A 478 23.94 11.77 1.40
N PRO A 479 24.91 11.16 2.11
CA PRO A 479 26.19 11.81 2.44
C PRO A 479 27.04 12.22 1.24
N ASP A 480 26.86 11.53 0.11
CA ASP A 480 27.68 11.61 -1.11
C ASP A 480 26.94 12.21 -2.31
N ALA A 481 25.74 12.78 -2.11
CA ALA A 481 24.90 13.38 -3.16
C ALA A 481 25.61 14.41 -4.06
N PHE A 482 26.68 15.02 -3.56
CA PHE A 482 27.48 16.03 -4.25
C PHE A 482 28.98 15.67 -4.34
N ALA A 483 29.36 14.43 -3.99
CA ALA A 483 30.76 14.03 -3.84
C ALA A 483 31.44 13.61 -5.15
N ASP A 484 30.66 13.27 -6.18
CA ASP A 484 31.11 12.81 -7.52
C ASP A 484 32.18 11.69 -7.51
N ASN A 485 32.15 10.86 -6.48
CA ASN A 485 33.20 9.88 -6.18
C ASN A 485 33.19 8.63 -7.10
N GLY A 486 32.13 8.42 -7.89
CA GLY A 486 31.92 7.21 -8.69
C GLY A 486 31.60 5.94 -7.88
N ASP A 487 31.38 6.05 -6.57
CA ASP A 487 30.99 4.96 -5.67
C ASP A 487 29.94 5.43 -4.66
N GLY A 488 28.71 5.63 -5.16
CA GLY A 488 27.59 6.04 -4.33
C GLY A 488 27.15 4.96 -3.34
N ARG A 489 27.07 5.31 -2.05
CA ARG A 489 26.85 4.40 -0.92
C ARG A 489 25.39 4.26 -0.49
N GLY A 490 24.52 5.12 -1.00
CA GLY A 490 23.09 5.14 -0.67
C GLY A 490 22.76 5.71 0.72
N PHE A 491 21.58 5.39 1.23
CA PHE A 491 21.05 6.00 2.46
C PHE A 491 20.27 5.02 3.34
N THR A 492 20.04 5.46 4.59
CA THR A 492 19.40 4.64 5.63
C THR A 492 18.24 5.34 6.33
N TRP A 493 18.04 6.65 6.09
CA TRP A 493 16.95 7.44 6.64
C TRP A 493 16.74 8.75 5.87
N GLY A 494 15.65 9.45 6.15
CA GLY A 494 15.32 10.77 5.64
C GLY A 494 14.05 11.35 6.27
N LEU A 495 13.60 12.49 5.75
CA LEU A 495 12.28 13.03 6.03
C LEU A 495 11.35 12.82 4.82
N CYS A 496 10.05 12.75 5.07
CA CYS A 496 9.01 12.76 4.05
C CYS A 496 7.77 13.48 4.61
N HIS A 497 6.70 13.64 3.81
CA HIS A 497 5.45 14.23 4.31
C HIS A 497 4.28 13.23 4.25
N ILE A 498 3.26 13.48 5.07
CA ILE A 498 1.95 12.80 5.00
C ILE A 498 0.81 13.78 5.29
N ASN A 499 -0.38 13.51 4.76
CA ASN A 499 -1.62 14.10 5.25
C ASN A 499 -2.16 13.22 6.40
N PRO A 500 -2.28 13.71 7.65
CA PRO A 500 -2.62 12.88 8.81
C PRO A 500 -3.92 12.09 8.67
N ASP A 501 -4.95 12.71 8.09
CA ASP A 501 -6.29 12.12 7.93
C ASP A 501 -6.45 11.29 6.63
N GLY A 502 -5.36 11.01 5.91
CA GLY A 502 -5.42 10.41 4.57
C GLY A 502 -6.05 11.32 3.51
N GLY A 503 -6.00 12.63 3.75
CA GLY A 503 -6.55 13.67 2.89
C GLY A 503 -5.79 13.88 1.57
N GLY A 504 -6.18 14.92 0.83
CA GLY A 504 -5.62 15.23 -0.50
C GLY A 504 -5.01 16.63 -0.59
N ALA A 505 -4.93 17.18 -1.81
CA ALA A 505 -4.31 18.47 -2.10
C ALA A 505 -4.90 19.72 -1.39
N THR A 506 -6.01 19.58 -0.66
CA THR A 506 -6.61 20.63 0.17
C THR A 506 -6.54 20.34 1.68
N SER A 507 -5.84 19.27 2.08
CA SER A 507 -5.64 18.86 3.46
C SER A 507 -4.25 19.25 3.93
N GLU A 508 -4.10 19.54 5.22
CA GLU A 508 -2.80 19.88 5.81
C GLU A 508 -1.85 18.68 5.75
N SER A 509 -0.60 18.92 5.40
CA SER A 509 0.50 17.96 5.48
C SER A 509 1.41 18.23 6.68
N ILE A 510 1.99 17.17 7.24
CA ILE A 510 3.06 17.23 8.25
C ILE A 510 4.32 16.51 7.75
N LEU A 511 5.48 16.90 8.27
CA LEU A 511 6.73 16.17 8.10
C LEU A 511 6.81 15.00 9.08
N ILE A 512 7.32 13.87 8.60
CA ILE A 512 7.66 12.68 9.41
C ILE A 512 9.04 12.16 9.01
N ARG A 513 9.68 11.39 9.89
CA ARG A 513 10.90 10.64 9.56
C ARG A 513 10.54 9.34 8.86
N PHE A 514 11.38 8.91 7.92
CA PHE A 514 11.46 7.51 7.50
C PHE A 514 12.86 6.93 7.72
N ASP A 515 12.92 5.64 7.99
CA ASP A 515 14.14 4.82 8.01
C ASP A 515 13.99 3.64 7.03
N CYS A 516 15.12 3.19 6.48
CA CYS A 516 15.21 2.16 5.45
C CYS A 516 16.57 1.45 5.48
N ASP A 517 16.82 0.60 4.48
CA ASP A 517 18.03 -0.19 4.29
C ASP A 517 18.39 -0.24 2.80
N LEU A 518 18.74 0.93 2.25
CA LEU A 518 19.11 1.18 0.85
C LEU A 518 20.55 1.73 0.77
N SER A 519 21.47 1.08 1.48
CA SER A 519 22.86 1.48 1.61
C SER A 519 23.81 0.29 1.48
N LEU A 520 25.04 0.53 1.02
CA LEU A 520 26.11 -0.47 0.93
C LEU A 520 26.93 -0.62 2.24
N ASP A 521 26.64 0.19 3.25
CA ASP A 521 27.43 0.30 4.49
C ASP A 521 26.74 -0.30 5.72
N VAL A 522 25.52 -0.84 5.56
CA VAL A 522 24.75 -1.51 6.61
C VAL A 522 23.99 -2.71 6.03
N ASP A 523 23.65 -3.67 6.91
CA ASP A 523 22.62 -4.69 6.69
C ASP A 523 21.63 -4.60 7.87
N ARG A 524 20.34 -4.40 7.58
CA ARG A 524 19.26 -4.32 8.57
C ARG A 524 18.17 -5.33 8.20
N PRO A 525 18.30 -6.64 8.56
CA PRO A 525 17.37 -7.69 8.14
C PRO A 525 15.90 -7.49 8.53
N SER A 526 15.61 -6.60 9.49
CA SER A 526 14.25 -6.17 9.87
C SER A 526 13.54 -5.29 8.83
N PHE A 527 14.28 -4.72 7.87
CA PHE A 527 13.77 -3.92 6.74
C PHE A 527 13.63 -4.75 5.45
N LYS A 528 14.28 -5.91 5.35
CA LYS A 528 14.20 -6.85 4.21
C LYS A 528 13.01 -7.88 4.18
N PRO A 529 11.98 -7.92 5.07
CA PRO A 529 10.89 -8.91 4.93
C PRO A 529 9.83 -8.58 3.84
N ASN A 530 9.61 -9.49 2.89
CA ASN A 530 8.73 -9.25 1.72
C ASN A 530 7.21 -9.20 2.01
N ASN A 531 6.75 -9.62 3.19
CA ASN A 531 5.32 -9.86 3.46
C ASN A 531 4.80 -8.93 4.57
N LEU A 532 4.57 -7.65 4.23
CA LEU A 532 3.92 -6.73 5.17
C LEU A 532 2.46 -7.14 5.40
N ARG A 533 2.05 -7.10 6.67
CA ARG A 533 0.66 -7.28 7.11
C ARG A 533 0.23 -6.03 7.86
N PHE A 534 -0.94 -5.54 7.51
CA PHE A 534 -1.55 -4.35 8.11
C PHE A 534 -2.68 -4.73 9.06
N GLU A 535 -2.98 -3.84 10.00
CA GLU A 535 -4.09 -4.00 10.94
C GLU A 535 -5.44 -3.69 10.30
N ALA A 536 -6.53 -4.13 10.96
CA ALA A 536 -7.90 -3.96 10.48
C ALA A 536 -8.25 -2.48 10.14
N SER A 537 -7.70 -1.52 10.88
CA SER A 537 -7.84 -0.08 10.62
C SER A 537 -7.35 0.34 9.23
N THR A 538 -6.32 -0.32 8.68
CA THR A 538 -5.76 0.01 7.36
C THR A 538 -6.67 -0.44 6.21
N TYR A 539 -7.48 -1.48 6.42
CA TYR A 539 -8.46 -1.97 5.43
C TYR A 539 -9.84 -1.31 5.59
N PHE A 540 -10.13 -0.75 6.76
CA PHE A 540 -11.41 -0.08 7.07
C PHE A 540 -11.30 1.44 7.20
N GLN A 541 -10.18 2.05 6.79
CA GLN A 541 -10.08 3.50 6.60
C GLN A 541 -10.93 3.96 5.40
N SER A 542 -11.37 5.21 5.43
CA SER A 542 -12.29 5.81 4.45
C SER A 542 -11.83 5.67 2.98
N GLY A 543 -10.53 5.78 2.71
CA GLY A 543 -9.95 5.65 1.36
C GLY A 543 -9.81 4.20 0.84
N VAL A 544 -10.10 3.19 1.66
CA VAL A 544 -9.93 1.75 1.31
C VAL A 544 -11.22 0.95 1.51
N GLN A 545 -12.05 1.33 2.48
CA GLN A 545 -13.32 0.66 2.76
C GLN A 545 -14.33 0.86 1.61
N LEU A 546 -14.99 -0.22 1.16
CA LEU A 546 -16.07 -0.16 0.17
C LEU A 546 -17.22 0.75 0.68
N PRO A 547 -17.55 1.86 0.00
CA PRO A 547 -18.65 2.73 0.39
C PRO A 547 -20.03 2.08 0.16
N ASP A 548 -21.01 2.33 1.02
CA ASP A 548 -22.31 1.65 0.95
C ASP A 548 -23.16 2.01 -0.29
N ASN A 549 -22.96 3.18 -0.90
CA ASN A 549 -23.56 3.50 -2.19
C ASN A 549 -22.98 2.64 -3.32
N VAL A 550 -21.68 2.30 -3.27
CA VAL A 550 -21.02 1.40 -4.23
C VAL A 550 -21.39 -0.05 -3.98
N ARG A 551 -21.54 -0.48 -2.71
CA ARG A 551 -22.15 -1.78 -2.36
C ARG A 551 -23.51 -1.95 -3.04
N GLY A 552 -24.39 -0.96 -2.89
CA GLY A 552 -25.72 -0.99 -3.52
C GLY A 552 -25.69 -0.97 -5.05
N GLN A 553 -24.62 -0.50 -5.69
CA GLN A 553 -24.39 -0.67 -7.13
C GLN A 553 -23.98 -2.11 -7.46
N ILE A 554 -22.98 -2.65 -6.77
CA ILE A 554 -22.49 -4.02 -6.97
C ILE A 554 -23.65 -5.01 -6.87
N ASP A 555 -24.48 -4.93 -5.84
CA ASP A 555 -25.61 -5.86 -5.64
C ASP A 555 -26.64 -5.84 -6.80
N ARG A 556 -26.76 -4.72 -7.56
CA ARG A 556 -27.59 -4.64 -8.79
C ARG A 556 -26.89 -5.15 -10.05
N GLU A 557 -25.56 -5.23 -10.05
CA GLU A 557 -24.75 -5.69 -11.17
C GLU A 557 -24.58 -7.22 -11.16
N ARG A 558 -24.62 -7.83 -9.98
CA ARG A 558 -24.48 -9.28 -9.76
C ARG A 558 -25.42 -10.13 -10.60
N GLU A 559 -26.68 -9.73 -10.78
CA GLU A 559 -27.64 -10.42 -11.66
C GLU A 559 -27.19 -10.55 -13.12
N LYS A 560 -26.20 -9.74 -13.55
CA LYS A 560 -25.65 -9.71 -14.92
C LYS A 560 -24.27 -10.37 -15.01
N VAL A 561 -23.46 -10.25 -13.96
CA VAL A 561 -22.05 -10.67 -13.95
C VAL A 561 -21.79 -11.98 -13.18
N ASP A 562 -22.51 -12.24 -12.08
CA ASP A 562 -22.38 -13.50 -11.34
C ASP A 562 -23.02 -14.61 -12.19
N ARG A 563 -22.23 -15.66 -12.50
CA ARG A 563 -22.68 -16.84 -13.23
C ARG A 563 -22.21 -18.10 -12.51
N ASN A 564 -22.97 -19.19 -12.67
CA ASN A 564 -22.55 -20.48 -12.15
C ASN A 564 -21.18 -20.88 -12.72
N THR A 565 -20.29 -21.40 -11.87
CA THR A 565 -18.98 -21.91 -12.27
C THR A 565 -19.14 -22.94 -13.40
N ILE A 566 -18.53 -22.67 -14.54
CA ILE A 566 -18.55 -23.60 -15.68
C ILE A 566 -17.68 -24.81 -15.33
N LEU A 567 -18.33 -25.94 -15.10
CA LEU A 567 -17.65 -27.23 -14.97
C LEU A 567 -17.40 -27.80 -16.37
N ILE A 568 -16.14 -28.15 -16.65
CA ILE A 568 -15.79 -28.93 -17.84
C ILE A 568 -16.06 -30.42 -17.49
N PRO A 569 -16.81 -31.16 -18.32
CA PRO A 569 -17.14 -32.57 -18.09
C PRO A 569 -15.96 -33.53 -18.36
#